data_AF-A0A1X0RLB7-F1
#
_entry.id   AF-A0A1X0RLB7-F1
#
_cell.length_a   1.000
_cell.length_b   1.000
_cell.length_c   1.000
_cell.angle_alpha   90.00
_cell.angle_beta   90.00
_cell.angle_gamma   90.00
#
_symmetry.space_group_name_H-M   'P 1'
#
loop_
_entity.id
_entity.type
_entity.pdbx_description
1 polymer ?
#
loop_
_entity_poly.entity_id
_entity_poly.type
_entity_poly.pdbx_seq_one_letter_code
_entity_poly.pdbx_strand_id
1 'polypeptide(L)'
;MTSVKQPKKRFIRRGGAEQEDASNLKLGEEFDNAQCLYLSEVRVILDAQDNKGIEVQNRATTNAVLAKTLEYVRNFSRYNTMEAVREVRQIMAKDSLTQFEVAQMANLCCEEAEEAKALIPSISTKYDDDELQEVLNQMQQIRKFQG
;
A
#
# COMPACT_ATOMS: atom_id res chain seq x y z
N MET A 1 -16.25 6.89 -9.02
CA MET A 1 -14.97 7.61 -8.93
C MET A 1 -14.76 8.29 -10.27
N THR A 2 -14.78 9.62 -10.31
CA THR A 2 -14.61 10.40 -11.53
C THR A 2 -13.11 10.65 -11.71
N SER A 3 -12.53 10.23 -12.83
CA SER A 3 -11.10 10.38 -13.12
C SER A 3 -10.73 11.87 -13.18
N VAL A 4 -9.68 12.28 -12.45
CA VAL A 4 -9.24 13.68 -12.31
C VAL A 4 -8.31 14.11 -13.48
N LYS A 5 -7.80 13.15 -14.27
CA LYS A 5 -6.92 13.46 -15.41
C LYS A 5 -7.73 13.92 -16.63
N GLN A 6 -7.27 14.98 -17.30
CA GLN A 6 -7.85 15.44 -18.57
C GLN A 6 -7.94 14.27 -19.57
N PRO A 7 -9.03 14.12 -20.32
CA PRO A 7 -9.18 13.03 -21.27
C PRO A 7 -8.12 13.18 -22.37
N LYS A 8 -7.13 12.28 -22.39
CA LYS A 8 -6.26 12.12 -23.56
C LYS A 8 -7.16 11.74 -24.74
N LYS A 9 -6.97 12.37 -25.91
CA LYS A 9 -7.63 11.95 -27.15
C LYS A 9 -7.36 10.47 -27.36
N ARG A 10 -8.37 9.62 -27.11
CA ARG A 10 -8.31 8.18 -27.40
C ARG A 10 -8.14 8.04 -28.91
N PHE A 11 -6.92 7.86 -29.37
CA PHE A 11 -6.72 7.26 -30.68
C PHE A 11 -7.39 5.90 -30.60
N ILE A 12 -8.35 5.64 -31.51
CA ILE A 12 -9.00 4.33 -31.64
C ILE A 12 -7.92 3.34 -32.08
N ARG A 13 -7.13 2.85 -31.13
CA ARG A 13 -6.38 1.61 -31.30
C ARG A 13 -7.44 0.52 -31.26
N ARG A 14 -7.68 -0.13 -32.41
CA ARG A 14 -8.30 -1.45 -32.43
C ARG A 14 -7.34 -2.39 -31.70
N GLY A 15 -7.53 -2.54 -30.39
CA GLY A 15 -6.73 -3.39 -29.51
C GLY A 15 -7.36 -3.36 -28.13
N GLY A 16 -7.48 -4.51 -27.46
CA GLY A 16 -8.16 -4.65 -26.18
C GLY A 16 -7.59 -3.75 -25.08
N ALA A 17 -8.23 -3.73 -23.90
CA ALA A 17 -7.69 -3.06 -22.72
C ALA A 17 -6.21 -3.45 -22.53
N GLU A 18 -5.33 -2.48 -22.32
CA GLU A 18 -3.95 -2.79 -21.94
C GLU A 18 -4.00 -3.71 -20.72
N GLN A 19 -3.34 -4.86 -20.82
CA GLN A 19 -3.40 -5.86 -19.78
C GLN A 19 -2.57 -5.38 -18.59
N GLU A 20 -3.26 -5.02 -17.51
CA GLU A 20 -2.64 -4.65 -16.23
C GLU A 20 -1.91 -5.85 -15.64
N ASP A 21 -0.73 -5.59 -15.10
CA ASP A 21 0.16 -6.61 -14.54
C ASP A 21 1.00 -6.00 -13.40
N ALA A 22 0.61 -6.33 -12.17
CA ALA A 22 1.24 -5.82 -10.96
C ALA A 22 2.67 -6.37 -10.78
N SER A 23 3.02 -7.55 -11.30
CA SER A 23 4.38 -8.09 -11.15
C SER A 23 5.41 -7.26 -11.92
N ASN A 24 4.94 -6.55 -12.95
CA ASN A 24 5.74 -5.71 -13.84
C ASN A 24 5.41 -4.22 -13.69
N LEU A 25 4.73 -3.81 -12.60
CA LEU A 25 4.29 -2.44 -12.31
C LEU A 25 3.42 -1.79 -13.40
N LYS A 26 2.75 -2.59 -14.22
CA LYS A 26 1.78 -2.10 -15.22
C LYS A 26 0.42 -1.94 -14.57
N LEU A 27 0.22 -0.82 -13.87
CA LEU A 27 -1.00 -0.54 -13.12
C LEU A 27 -2.07 0.25 -13.91
N GLY A 28 -1.80 0.55 -15.18
CA GLY A 28 -2.67 1.37 -16.02
C GLY A 28 -2.43 2.87 -15.86
N GLU A 29 -2.79 3.64 -16.90
CA GLU A 29 -2.47 5.09 -16.99
C GLU A 29 -3.05 5.93 -15.84
N GLU A 30 -4.13 5.46 -15.20
CA GLU A 30 -4.74 6.16 -14.08
C GLU A 30 -3.85 6.10 -12.81
N PHE A 31 -3.10 5.00 -12.63
CA PHE A 31 -2.32 4.72 -11.43
C PHE A 31 -0.81 4.96 -11.56
N ASP A 32 -0.33 5.30 -12.75
CA ASP A 32 1.10 5.52 -13.08
C ASP A 32 1.82 6.53 -12.15
N ASN A 33 1.08 7.48 -11.56
CA ASN A 33 1.59 8.46 -10.59
C ASN A 33 0.70 8.56 -9.33
N ALA A 34 -0.08 7.52 -9.05
CA ALA A 34 -0.97 7.52 -7.90
C ALA A 34 -0.17 7.37 -6.60
N GLN A 35 -0.64 8.05 -5.56
CA GLN A 35 -0.19 7.77 -4.20
C GLN A 35 -0.84 6.46 -3.74
N CYS A 36 -0.05 5.59 -3.11
CA CYS A 36 -0.54 4.33 -2.57
C CYS A 36 -0.58 4.40 -1.04
N LEU A 37 -1.63 3.82 -0.47
CA LEU A 37 -1.75 3.60 0.97
C LEU A 37 -1.62 2.12 1.26
N TYR A 38 -0.90 1.77 2.32
CA TYR A 38 -0.93 0.42 2.87
C TYR A 38 -1.98 0.30 4.00
N LEU A 39 -2.32 -0.93 4.41
CA LEU A 39 -3.48 -1.20 5.27
C LEU A 39 -3.46 -0.38 6.57
N SER A 40 -2.31 -0.31 7.22
CA SER A 40 -2.15 0.42 8.48
C SER A 40 -2.37 1.93 8.31
N GLU A 41 -1.97 2.51 7.18
CA GLU A 41 -2.27 3.92 6.88
C GLU A 41 -3.76 4.14 6.71
N VAL A 42 -4.43 3.25 5.98
CA VAL A 42 -5.88 3.32 5.80
C VAL A 42 -6.57 3.24 7.16
N ARG A 43 -6.17 2.31 8.03
CA ARG A 43 -6.71 2.20 9.39
C ARG A 43 -6.54 3.50 10.17
N VAL A 44 -5.31 4.00 10.30
CA VAL A 44 -5.02 5.21 11.09
C VAL A 44 -5.73 6.45 10.53
N ILE A 45 -5.84 6.58 9.20
CA ILE A 45 -6.60 7.67 8.56
C ILE A 45 -8.09 7.57 8.90
N LEU A 46 -8.69 6.38 8.81
CA LEU A 46 -10.11 6.19 9.10
C LEU A 46 -10.42 6.43 10.58
N ASP A 47 -9.57 5.95 11.50
CA ASP A 47 -9.72 6.20 12.94
C ASP A 47 -9.55 7.71 13.24
N ALA A 48 -8.59 8.39 12.60
CA ALA A 48 -8.40 9.83 12.76
C ALA A 48 -9.58 10.66 12.19
N GLN A 49 -10.24 10.19 11.13
CA GLN A 49 -11.44 10.83 10.61
C GLN A 49 -12.62 10.70 11.58
N ASP A 50 -12.79 9.51 12.18
CA ASP A 50 -13.84 9.29 13.17
C ASP A 50 -13.65 10.20 14.40
N ASN A 51 -12.42 10.31 14.91
CA ASN A 51 -12.06 11.22 16.01
C ASN A 51 -12.29 12.71 15.69
N LYS A 52 -12.32 13.08 14.40
CA LYS A 52 -12.63 14.45 13.93
C LYS A 52 -14.13 14.68 13.72
N GLY A 53 -14.99 13.72 14.06
CA GLY A 53 -16.44 13.82 13.89
C GLY A 53 -16.93 13.58 12.47
N ILE A 54 -16.15 12.91 11.61
CA ILE A 54 -16.57 12.53 10.25
C ILE A 54 -17.47 11.25 10.29
N GLU A 55 -17.66 10.67 11.48
CA GLU A 55 -18.57 9.57 11.76
C GLU A 55 -18.43 8.39 10.78
N VAL A 56 -17.19 7.93 10.60
CA VAL A 56 -16.85 6.82 9.71
C VAL A 56 -17.62 5.55 10.14
N GLN A 57 -17.77 5.32 11.45
CA GLN A 57 -18.55 4.19 11.96
C GLN A 57 -20.04 4.30 11.58
N ASN A 58 -20.65 5.48 11.70
CA ASN A 58 -22.05 5.66 11.33
C ASN A 58 -22.25 5.44 9.82
N ARG A 59 -21.35 5.96 8.97
CA ARG A 59 -21.40 5.68 7.52
C ARG A 59 -21.28 4.19 7.20
N ALA A 60 -20.50 3.44 7.98
CA ALA A 60 -20.36 2.00 7.79
C ALA A 60 -21.67 1.23 8.09
N THR A 61 -22.57 1.75 8.94
CA THR A 61 -23.87 1.11 9.22
C THR A 61 -24.78 1.05 7.98
N THR A 62 -24.63 2.00 7.06
CA THR A 62 -25.44 2.10 5.83
C THR A 62 -24.67 1.73 4.57
N ASN A 63 -23.34 1.62 4.64
CA ASN A 63 -22.47 1.24 3.53
C ASN A 63 -21.73 -0.08 3.84
N ALA A 64 -22.24 -1.18 3.28
CA ALA A 64 -21.69 -2.51 3.48
C ALA A 64 -20.23 -2.67 3.01
N VAL A 65 -19.84 -1.98 1.93
CA VAL A 65 -18.45 -2.02 1.42
C VAL A 65 -17.53 -1.35 2.44
N LEU A 66 -17.90 -0.19 2.96
CA LEU A 66 -17.12 0.50 3.99
C LEU A 66 -17.03 -0.33 5.28
N ALA A 67 -18.12 -0.96 5.71
CA ALA A 67 -18.11 -1.85 6.87
C ALA A 67 -17.11 -2.99 6.71
N LYS A 68 -17.10 -3.65 5.54
CA LYS A 68 -16.16 -4.74 5.26
C LYS A 68 -14.72 -4.26 5.10
N THR A 69 -14.51 -3.08 4.52
CA THR A 69 -13.17 -2.46 4.48
C THR A 69 -12.66 -2.16 5.88
N LEU A 70 -13.49 -1.58 6.77
CA LEU A 70 -13.12 -1.29 8.16
C LEU A 70 -12.75 -2.55 8.93
N GLU A 71 -13.57 -3.60 8.81
CA GLU A 71 -13.32 -4.90 9.41
C GLU A 71 -11.98 -5.48 8.93
N TYR A 72 -11.73 -5.43 7.62
CA TYR A 72 -10.49 -5.92 7.02
C TYR A 72 -9.26 -5.14 7.48
N VAL A 73 -9.27 -3.81 7.39
CA VAL A 73 -8.10 -3.01 7.80
C VAL A 73 -7.83 -3.10 9.30
N ARG A 74 -8.85 -3.26 10.14
CA ARG A 74 -8.66 -3.47 11.58
C ARG A 74 -8.00 -4.81 11.89
N ASN A 75 -8.40 -5.87 11.18
CA ASN A 75 -7.89 -7.22 11.41
C ASN A 75 -6.49 -7.44 10.83
N PHE A 76 -6.16 -6.81 9.70
CA PHE A 76 -4.92 -7.07 8.96
C PHE A 76 -3.89 -5.93 9.04
N SER A 77 -4.22 -4.80 9.68
CA SER A 77 -3.23 -3.76 9.99
C SER A 77 -2.10 -4.33 10.84
N ARG A 78 -0.87 -4.01 10.46
CA ARG A 78 0.36 -4.50 11.11
C ARG A 78 1.00 -3.45 12.01
N TYR A 79 0.61 -2.19 11.83
CA TYR A 79 1.14 -1.03 12.54
C TYR A 79 -0.04 -0.22 13.04
N ASN A 80 -0.16 -0.03 14.35
CA ASN A 80 -1.41 0.47 14.95
C ASN A 80 -1.32 1.94 15.38
N THR A 81 -0.11 2.49 15.45
CA THR A 81 0.13 3.89 15.81
C THR A 81 0.54 4.72 14.59
N MET A 82 0.23 6.02 14.63
CA MET A 82 0.62 6.96 13.58
C MET A 82 2.15 7.06 13.46
N GLU A 83 2.84 6.97 14.60
CA GLU A 83 4.29 7.03 14.69
C GLU A 83 4.93 5.86 13.95
N ALA A 84 4.48 4.63 14.23
CA ALA A 84 5.00 3.43 13.59
C ALA A 84 4.73 3.41 12.08
N VAL A 85 3.54 3.84 11.68
CA VAL A 85 3.17 3.98 10.26
C VAL A 85 4.11 4.96 9.54
N ARG A 86 4.43 6.09 10.16
CA ARG A 86 5.38 7.06 9.58
C ARG A 86 6.79 6.51 9.51
N GLU A 87 7.23 5.84 10.56
CA GLU A 87 8.58 5.27 10.67
C GLU A 87 8.82 4.19 9.61
N VAL A 88 7.87 3.26 9.43
CA VAL A 88 7.93 2.23 8.38
C VAL A 88 8.04 2.87 7.00
N ARG A 89 7.27 3.94 6.74
CA ARG A 89 7.36 4.65 5.46
C ARG A 89 8.71 5.35 5.27
N GLN A 90 9.29 5.87 6.35
CA GLN A 90 10.58 6.55 6.32
C GLN A 90 11.76 5.59 6.08
N ILE A 91 11.69 4.34 6.57
CA ILE A 91 12.69 3.31 6.29
C ILE A 91 12.82 3.12 4.77
N MET A 92 11.68 2.87 4.10
CA MET A 92 11.63 2.61 2.66
C MET A 92 11.74 3.87 1.79
N ALA A 93 11.63 5.07 2.38
CA ALA A 93 11.69 6.34 1.62
C ALA A 93 13.09 6.66 1.10
N LYS A 94 14.12 6.01 1.64
CA LYS A 94 15.52 6.16 1.19
C LYS A 94 15.78 5.43 -0.13
N ASP A 95 14.87 4.55 -0.50
CA ASP A 95 15.07 3.60 -1.58
C ASP A 95 14.33 4.04 -2.85
N SER A 96 14.78 3.53 -4.00
CA SER A 96 14.16 3.82 -5.31
C SER A 96 12.87 3.01 -5.56
N LEU A 97 12.08 2.80 -4.50
CA LEU A 97 10.81 2.08 -4.55
C LEU A 97 9.68 2.96 -5.06
N THR A 98 8.82 2.35 -5.87
CA THR A 98 7.55 2.96 -6.26
C THR A 98 6.57 2.94 -5.09
N GLN A 99 5.55 3.78 -5.14
CA GLN A 99 4.50 3.82 -4.11
C GLN A 99 3.80 2.47 -3.94
N PHE A 100 3.64 1.72 -5.04
CA PHE A 100 3.05 0.39 -5.01
C PHE A 100 3.93 -0.60 -4.25
N GLU A 101 5.24 -0.64 -4.52
CA GLU A 101 6.17 -1.55 -3.85
C GLU A 101 6.27 -1.26 -2.36
N VAL A 102 6.34 0.02 -1.97
CA VAL A 102 6.31 0.43 -0.55
C VAL A 102 5.06 -0.12 0.14
N ALA A 103 3.89 -0.02 -0.51
CA ALA A 103 2.65 -0.51 0.06
C ALA A 103 2.62 -2.04 0.17
N GLN A 104 3.13 -2.75 -0.84
CA GLN A 104 3.21 -4.22 -0.83
C GLN A 104 4.16 -4.73 0.26
N MET A 105 5.35 -4.14 0.38
CA MET A 105 6.33 -4.48 1.42
C MET A 105 5.73 -4.30 2.83
N ALA A 106 5.06 -3.18 3.08
CA ALA A 106 4.45 -2.89 4.37
C ALA A 106 3.24 -3.79 4.71
N ASN A 107 2.51 -4.28 3.71
CA ASN A 107 1.35 -5.14 3.91
C ASN A 107 1.72 -6.61 4.13
N LEU A 108 2.64 -7.12 3.32
CA LEU A 108 3.02 -8.54 3.31
C LEU A 108 3.88 -8.89 4.52
N CYS A 109 4.73 -7.95 4.96
CA CYS A 109 5.65 -8.13 6.09
C CYS A 109 6.44 -9.44 6.01
N CYS A 110 7.06 -9.70 4.85
CA CYS A 110 7.90 -10.86 4.60
C CYS A 110 9.02 -10.97 5.65
N GLU A 111 9.45 -12.20 5.90
CA GLU A 111 10.50 -12.48 6.88
C GLU A 111 11.89 -12.49 6.24
N GLU A 112 11.97 -13.00 5.01
CA GLU A 112 13.21 -13.21 4.29
C GLU A 112 13.22 -12.46 2.94
N ALA A 113 14.40 -12.02 2.51
CA ALA A 113 14.60 -11.34 1.22
C ALA A 113 14.12 -12.18 0.02
N GLU A 114 14.35 -13.50 0.06
CA GLU A 114 13.87 -14.44 -0.97
C GLU A 114 12.34 -14.44 -1.08
N GLU A 115 11.63 -14.44 0.05
CA GLU A 115 10.17 -14.37 0.10
C GLU A 115 9.66 -13.04 -0.47
N ALA A 116 10.29 -11.92 -0.07
CA ALA A 116 9.93 -10.60 -0.57
C ALA A 116 10.08 -10.49 -2.09
N LYS A 117 11.20 -10.98 -2.65
CA LYS A 117 11.43 -11.01 -4.10
C LYS A 117 10.49 -11.95 -4.84
N ALA A 118 10.13 -13.08 -4.24
CA ALA A 118 9.15 -14.00 -4.81
C ALA A 118 7.74 -13.40 -4.88
N LEU A 119 7.30 -12.69 -3.83
CA LEU A 119 5.97 -12.09 -3.74
C LEU A 119 5.86 -10.73 -4.45
N ILE A 120 6.96 -9.99 -4.56
CA ILE A 120 7.03 -8.68 -5.20
C ILE A 120 8.15 -8.67 -6.24
N PRO A 121 7.99 -9.33 -7.41
CA PRO A 121 9.09 -9.53 -8.36
C PRO A 121 9.78 -8.24 -8.81
N SER A 122 9.05 -7.12 -8.85
CA SER A 122 9.56 -5.82 -9.29
C SER A 122 10.66 -5.21 -8.41
N ILE A 123 10.80 -5.65 -7.15
CA ILE A 123 11.89 -5.16 -6.27
C ILE A 123 13.20 -5.92 -6.45
N SER A 124 13.18 -7.04 -7.18
CA SER A 124 14.34 -7.94 -7.31
C SER A 124 15.56 -7.26 -7.93
N THR A 125 15.36 -6.24 -8.77
CA THR A 125 16.43 -5.46 -9.40
C THR A 125 16.81 -4.20 -8.63
N LYS A 126 16.14 -3.91 -7.50
CA LYS A 126 16.28 -2.67 -6.75
C LYS A 126 17.07 -2.82 -5.45
N TYR A 127 17.12 -4.03 -4.91
CA TYR A 127 17.93 -4.38 -3.75
C TYR A 127 18.74 -5.64 -4.03
N ASP A 128 19.92 -5.71 -3.46
CA ASP A 128 20.53 -7.01 -3.18
C ASP A 128 19.82 -7.72 -2.00
N ASP A 129 20.19 -8.96 -1.70
CA ASP A 129 19.52 -9.73 -0.66
C ASP A 129 19.84 -9.20 0.75
N ASP A 130 21.06 -8.72 0.98
CA ASP A 130 21.52 -8.24 2.30
C ASP A 130 20.86 -6.91 2.66
N GLU A 131 20.85 -5.94 1.73
CA GLU A 131 20.16 -4.65 1.87
C GLU A 131 18.65 -4.84 2.11
N LEU A 132 18.02 -5.74 1.34
CA LEU A 132 16.60 -6.03 1.52
C LEU A 132 16.33 -6.66 2.89
N GLN A 133 17.19 -7.57 3.33
CA GLN A 133 17.05 -8.20 4.63
C GLN A 133 17.21 -7.19 5.78
N GLU A 134 18.12 -6.23 5.66
CA GLU A 134 18.25 -5.14 6.64
C GLU A 134 16.97 -4.30 6.74
N VAL A 135 16.37 -3.93 5.61
CA VAL A 135 15.10 -3.19 5.56
C VAL A 135 13.97 -3.99 6.21
N LEU A 136 13.83 -5.27 5.85
CA LEU A 136 12.82 -6.17 6.43
C LEU A 136 13.00 -6.30 7.95
N ASN A 137 14.23 -6.47 8.42
CA ASN A 137 14.55 -6.57 9.85
C ASN A 137 14.15 -5.29 10.61
N GLN A 138 14.42 -4.11 10.07
CA GLN A 138 14.01 -2.84 10.69
C GLN A 138 12.47 -2.72 10.76
N MET A 139 11.77 -3.07 9.67
CA MET A 139 10.30 -3.06 9.64
C MET A 139 9.68 -4.04 10.65
N GLN A 140 10.27 -5.21 10.81
CA GLN A 140 9.85 -6.22 11.80
C GLN A 140 10.10 -5.75 13.23
N GLN A 141 11.21 -5.05 13.50
CA GLN A 141 11.48 -4.49 14.81
C GLN A 141 10.37 -3.51 15.21
N ILE A 142 9.99 -2.58 14.33
CA ILE A 142 8.87 -1.66 14.60
C ILE A 142 7.60 -2.45 14.92
N ARG A 143 7.28 -3.47 14.11
CA ARG A 143 6.09 -4.32 14.30
C ARG A 143 6.06 -4.99 15.68
N LYS A 144 7.20 -5.47 16.18
CA LYS A 144 7.31 -6.12 17.51
C LYS A 144 6.92 -5.17 18.66
N PHE A 145 7.08 -3.86 18.47
CA PHE A 145 6.71 -2.85 19.46
C PHE A 145 5.25 -2.35 19.33
N GLN A 146 4.46 -2.87 18.39
CA GLN A 146 3.05 -2.48 18.16
C GLN A 146 2.02 -3.29 18.97
N GLY A 147 2.48 -4.00 20.01
CA GLY A 147 1.65 -4.88 20.85
C GLY A 147 0.36 -4.23 21.35
#